data_AF-A0A241XEL6-F1
#
_entry.id   AF-A0A241XEL6-F1
#
_cell.length_a   1.000
_cell.length_b   1.000
_cell.length_c   1.000
_cell.angle_alpha   90.00
_cell.angle_beta   90.00
_cell.angle_gamma   90.00
#
_symmetry.space_group_name_H-M   'P 1'
#
loop_
_entity.id
_entity.type
_entity.pdbx_description
1 polymer ?
#
loop_
_entity_poly.entity_id
_entity_poly.type
_entity_poly.pdbx_seq_one_letter_code
_entity_poly.pdbx_strand_id
1 'polypeptide(L)'
;RVGVPIANRNRVETERLIGFFVNTQVLKADLDGRMGFDELLAQARQRALEAQAHQDLPFEQLVEALQPERNASHNPLFQVLFNHQSEIRSVTPEVQLEDLRLEGLAWDGQTAQFDLTLDIQEDENGIWASFDYAADLFDASTVERLAGHWRNLLRGIVANPRQRLGELPLLDAPERRQTLSEWNPAQREYAVQGTLQQRFEEQARQRPQAVALILDEQRLSYGELNARANRL
;
A
#
# COMPACT_ATOMS: atom_id res chain seq x y z
N ARG A 1 8.60 -6.00 -4.67
CA ARG A 1 10.05 -5.81 -4.81
C ARG A 1 10.33 -4.35 -4.48
N VAL A 2 11.44 -4.05 -3.84
CA VAL A 2 11.86 -2.69 -3.52
C VAL A 2 13.32 -2.50 -3.91
N GLY A 3 13.66 -1.31 -4.40
CA GLY A 3 15.05 -0.92 -4.59
C GLY A 3 15.64 -0.43 -3.28
N VAL A 4 16.85 -0.87 -2.97
CA VAL A 4 17.59 -0.46 -1.77
C VAL A 4 18.97 0.04 -2.20
N PRO A 5 19.24 1.35 -2.13
CA PRO A 5 20.56 1.91 -2.38
C PRO A 5 21.56 1.39 -1.34
N ILE A 6 22.77 1.10 -1.81
CA ILE A 6 23.91 0.77 -0.96
C ILE A 6 25.10 1.67 -1.31
N ALA A 7 25.80 2.14 -0.29
CA ALA A 7 27.09 2.80 -0.47
C ALA A 7 28.11 1.72 -0.83
N ASN A 8 28.44 1.54 -2.12
CA ASN A 8 29.42 0.55 -2.58
C ASN A 8 30.87 1.01 -2.29
N ARG A 9 31.13 1.45 -1.05
CA ARG A 9 32.42 1.97 -0.57
C ARG A 9 33.09 0.98 0.38
N ASN A 10 33.12 -0.29 0.00
CA ASN A 10 33.64 -1.38 0.85
C ASN A 10 35.17 -1.48 0.88
N ARG A 11 35.88 -0.53 0.27
CA ARG A 11 37.34 -0.48 0.20
C ARG A 11 37.83 0.84 0.79
N VAL A 12 38.83 0.77 1.66
CA VAL A 12 39.41 1.93 2.36
C VAL A 12 39.87 3.00 1.37
N GLU A 13 40.34 2.59 0.20
CA GLU A 13 40.79 3.47 -0.88
C GLU A 13 39.64 4.29 -1.50
N THR A 14 38.40 3.82 -1.39
CA THR A 14 37.20 4.44 -1.99
C THR A 14 36.37 5.25 -1.00
N GLU A 15 36.59 5.08 0.31
CA GLU A 15 35.81 5.76 1.35
C GLU A 15 35.87 7.28 1.24
N ARG A 16 37.05 7.82 0.92
CA ARG A 16 37.33 9.27 0.85
C ARG A 16 37.31 9.85 -0.55
N LEU A 17 36.96 9.06 -1.56
CA LEU A 17 36.89 9.53 -2.95
C LEU A 17 35.58 10.28 -3.20
N ILE A 18 35.69 11.36 -3.96
CA ILE A 18 34.54 12.07 -4.53
C ILE A 18 34.19 11.38 -5.85
N GLY A 19 33.00 10.76 -5.91
CA GLY A 19 32.51 10.04 -7.09
C GLY A 19 31.19 9.33 -6.83
N PHE A 20 30.54 8.85 -7.89
CA PHE A 20 29.27 8.11 -7.81
C PHE A 20 29.55 6.61 -7.59
N PHE A 21 29.35 6.15 -6.37
CA PHE A 21 29.59 4.76 -5.94
C PHE A 21 28.30 4.08 -5.43
N VAL A 22 27.14 4.71 -5.60
CA VAL A 22 25.88 4.11 -5.15
C VAL A 22 25.49 3.01 -6.13
N ASN A 23 25.21 1.82 -5.61
CA ASN A 23 24.57 0.75 -6.38
C ASN A 23 23.18 0.48 -5.78
N THR A 24 22.25 -0.04 -6.57
CA THR A 24 20.89 -0.36 -6.09
C THR A 24 20.65 -1.85 -6.13
N GLN A 25 20.31 -2.43 -4.98
CA GLN A 25 19.90 -3.82 -4.87
C GLN A 25 18.38 -3.95 -4.97
N VAL A 26 17.89 -4.95 -5.69
CA VAL A 26 16.46 -5.23 -5.79
C VAL A 26 16.09 -6.35 -4.82
N LEU A 27 15.43 -5.99 -3.73
CA LEU A 27 15.00 -6.95 -2.72
C LEU A 27 13.55 -7.38 -2.96
N LYS A 28 13.30 -8.69 -2.81
CA LYS A 28 11.96 -9.28 -2.87
C LYS A 28 11.65 -9.93 -1.54
N ALA A 29 10.49 -9.65 -0.97
CA ALA A 29 9.91 -10.46 0.09
C ALA A 29 8.75 -11.29 -0.47
N ASP A 30 8.58 -12.50 0.04
CA ASP A 30 7.39 -13.34 -0.21
C ASP A 30 6.48 -13.24 1.03
N LEU A 31 5.27 -12.73 0.83
CA LEU A 31 4.32 -12.43 1.90
C LEU A 31 3.19 -13.46 1.92
N ASP A 32 2.89 -14.01 3.10
CA ASP A 32 1.68 -14.79 3.39
C ASP A 32 1.03 -14.20 4.63
N GLY A 33 -0.29 -13.90 4.58
CA GLY A 33 -1.01 -13.32 5.71
C GLY A 33 -0.99 -14.18 6.99
N ARG A 34 -0.67 -15.48 6.88
CA ARG A 34 -0.55 -16.41 8.02
C ARG A 34 0.84 -16.44 8.64
N MET A 35 1.85 -15.90 7.95
CA MET A 35 3.24 -15.81 8.41
C MET A 35 3.34 -14.84 9.59
N GLY A 36 4.22 -15.12 10.55
CA GLY A 36 4.58 -14.15 11.61
C GLY A 36 5.51 -13.05 11.08
N PHE A 37 5.52 -11.87 11.72
CA PHE A 37 6.47 -10.82 11.33
C PHE A 37 7.94 -11.23 11.57
N ASP A 38 8.23 -12.02 12.59
CA ASP A 38 9.53 -12.60 12.87
C ASP A 38 10.07 -13.47 11.73
N GLU A 39 9.21 -14.29 11.11
CA GLU A 39 9.54 -15.08 9.92
C GLU A 39 9.86 -14.18 8.72
N LEU A 40 9.07 -13.13 8.49
CA LEU A 40 9.32 -12.15 7.44
C LEU A 40 10.66 -11.43 7.65
N LEU A 41 10.95 -11.02 8.89
CA LEU A 41 12.20 -10.36 9.25
C LEU A 41 13.41 -11.27 9.01
N ALA A 42 13.31 -12.55 9.37
CA ALA A 42 14.35 -13.54 9.09
C ALA A 42 14.57 -13.73 7.58
N GLN A 43 13.48 -13.79 6.80
CA GLN A 43 13.56 -13.87 5.34
C GLN A 43 14.22 -12.62 4.74
N ALA A 44 13.82 -11.42 5.19
CA ALA A 44 14.38 -10.16 4.71
C ALA A 44 15.87 -10.06 5.03
N ARG A 45 16.28 -10.44 6.25
CA ARG A 45 17.69 -10.49 6.65
C ARG A 45 18.50 -11.44 5.76
N GLN A 46 18.01 -12.65 5.56
CA GLN A 46 18.71 -13.65 4.74
C GLN A 46 18.91 -13.14 3.31
N ARG A 47 17.87 -12.59 2.69
CA ARG A 47 17.93 -12.04 1.33
C ARG A 47 18.83 -10.82 1.23
N ALA A 48 18.84 -9.95 2.24
CA ALA A 48 19.75 -8.79 2.28
C ALA A 48 21.21 -9.24 2.35
N LEU A 49 21.53 -10.24 3.17
CA LEU A 49 22.89 -10.80 3.26
C LEU A 49 23.33 -11.48 1.95
N GLU A 50 22.44 -12.25 1.32
CA GLU A 50 22.70 -12.86 0.01
C GLU A 50 22.92 -11.81 -1.08
N ALA A 51 22.09 -10.76 -1.11
CA ALA A 51 22.25 -9.66 -2.06
C ALA A 51 23.55 -8.89 -1.82
N GLN A 52 23.95 -8.69 -0.56
CA GLN A 52 25.22 -8.07 -0.21
C GLN A 52 26.43 -8.90 -0.66
N ALA A 53 26.34 -10.24 -0.68
CA ALA A 53 27.39 -11.10 -1.22
C ALA A 53 27.61 -10.90 -2.74
N HIS A 54 26.65 -10.27 -3.43
CA HIS A 54 26.69 -9.96 -4.87
C HIS A 54 26.63 -8.46 -5.17
N GLN A 55 26.94 -7.60 -4.19
CA GLN A 55 26.79 -6.15 -4.28
C GLN A 55 27.62 -5.47 -5.39
N ASP A 56 28.66 -6.14 -5.90
CA ASP A 56 29.51 -5.65 -6.99
C ASP A 56 28.83 -5.70 -8.35
N LEU A 57 27.72 -6.43 -8.50
CA LEU A 57 26.96 -6.49 -9.75
C LEU A 57 26.21 -5.15 -9.96
N PRO A 58 26.51 -4.38 -11.03
CA PRO A 58 25.81 -3.13 -11.29
C PRO A 58 24.34 -3.37 -11.64
N PHE A 59 23.45 -2.50 -11.18
CA PHE A 59 22.02 -2.58 -11.46
C PHE A 59 21.72 -2.62 -12.97
N GLU A 60 22.44 -1.85 -13.78
CA GLU A 60 22.27 -1.78 -15.23
C GLU A 60 22.54 -3.13 -15.89
N GLN A 61 23.56 -3.86 -15.42
CA GLN A 61 23.87 -5.20 -15.93
C GLN A 61 22.81 -6.22 -15.52
N LEU A 62 22.21 -6.06 -14.33
CA LEU A 62 21.09 -6.90 -13.91
C LEU A 62 19.86 -6.69 -14.81
N VAL A 63 19.53 -5.44 -15.14
CA VAL A 63 18.44 -5.11 -16.07
C VAL A 63 18.71 -5.67 -17.46
N GLU A 64 19.94 -5.54 -17.95
CA GLU A 64 20.35 -6.09 -19.24
C GLU A 64 20.22 -7.61 -19.29
N ALA A 65 20.65 -8.32 -18.24
CA ALA A 65 20.59 -9.77 -18.17
C ALA A 65 19.15 -10.31 -18.02
N LEU A 66 18.30 -9.63 -17.25
CA LEU A 66 16.93 -10.06 -17.00
C LEU A 66 15.95 -9.68 -18.12
N GLN A 67 16.33 -8.74 -19.00
CA GLN A 67 15.53 -8.25 -20.12
C GLN A 67 14.03 -8.08 -19.79
N PRO A 68 13.66 -7.33 -18.73
CA PRO A 68 12.26 -7.10 -18.42
C PRO A 68 11.58 -6.34 -19.57
N GLU A 69 10.25 -6.49 -19.71
CA GLU A 69 9.49 -5.69 -20.66
C GLU A 69 9.76 -4.20 -20.45
N ARG A 70 10.27 -3.54 -21.49
CA ARG A 70 10.60 -2.13 -21.44
C ARG A 70 9.33 -1.30 -21.50
N ASN A 71 9.09 -0.52 -20.47
CA ASN A 71 8.03 0.48 -20.43
C ASN A 71 8.64 1.84 -20.07
N ALA A 72 8.42 2.85 -20.91
CA ALA A 72 8.95 4.20 -20.67
C ALA A 72 8.30 4.88 -19.45
N SER A 73 7.17 4.37 -18.97
CA SER A 73 6.43 4.91 -17.82
C SER A 73 6.88 4.33 -16.47
N HIS A 74 7.71 3.28 -16.42
CA HIS A 74 8.11 2.66 -15.16
C HIS A 74 9.58 2.28 -15.13
N ASN A 75 10.19 2.41 -13.95
CA ASN A 75 11.55 1.93 -13.72
C ASN A 75 11.57 0.38 -13.78
N PRO A 76 12.52 -0.24 -14.50
CA PRO A 76 12.63 -1.70 -14.55
C PRO A 76 12.86 -2.32 -13.16
N LEU A 77 12.27 -3.50 -12.95
CA LEU A 77 12.43 -4.35 -11.75
C LEU A 77 11.79 -3.88 -10.43
N PHE A 78 11.71 -2.56 -10.16
CA PHE A 78 11.03 -2.00 -8.98
C PHE A 78 10.55 -0.55 -9.21
N GLN A 79 9.52 -0.14 -8.48
CA GLN A 79 8.93 1.20 -8.57
C GLN A 79 8.98 1.96 -7.24
N VAL A 80 9.29 1.25 -6.15
CA VAL A 80 9.41 1.80 -4.80
C VAL A 80 10.85 1.69 -4.33
N LEU A 81 11.43 2.80 -3.91
CA LEU A 81 12.76 2.87 -3.31
C LEU A 81 12.64 2.96 -1.78
N PHE A 82 13.46 2.18 -1.07
CA PHE A 82 13.63 2.28 0.37
C PHE A 82 15.07 2.67 0.67
N ASN A 83 15.24 3.83 1.29
CA ASN A 83 16.55 4.36 1.63
C ASN A 83 16.69 4.46 3.14
N HIS A 84 17.85 4.07 3.65
CA HIS A 84 18.17 4.16 5.07
C HIS A 84 19.54 4.79 5.25
N GLN A 85 19.56 5.97 5.84
CA GLN A 85 20.78 6.73 6.11
C GLN A 85 20.99 6.78 7.61
N SER A 86 21.85 5.89 8.09
CA SER A 86 22.50 6.05 9.39
C SER A 86 23.74 6.92 9.11
N GLU A 87 23.94 8.00 9.87
CA GLU A 87 25.05 8.97 9.73
C GLU A 87 24.84 10.20 8.82
N ILE A 88 23.62 10.73 8.70
CA ILE A 88 23.55 12.18 8.53
C ILE A 88 23.81 12.78 9.91
N ARG A 89 25.07 13.15 10.18
CA ARG A 89 25.35 14.29 11.05
C ARG A 89 24.55 15.45 10.48
N SER A 90 23.37 15.66 11.04
CA SER A 90 22.50 16.84 10.93
C SER A 90 22.68 17.60 9.62
N VAL A 91 21.66 17.53 8.74
CA VAL A 91 21.51 18.50 7.65
C VAL A 91 21.57 19.90 8.27
N THR A 92 22.78 20.48 8.23
CA THR A 92 23.17 21.78 8.77
C THR A 92 22.50 22.15 10.09
N PRO A 93 23.07 21.79 11.27
CA PRO A 93 22.84 22.64 12.42
C PRO A 93 23.33 24.03 12.01
N GLU A 94 22.60 25.07 12.38
CA GLU A 94 22.96 26.46 12.14
C GLU A 94 24.47 26.65 12.34
N VAL A 95 25.24 26.75 11.24
CA VAL A 95 26.70 26.85 11.36
C VAL A 95 27.00 28.31 11.54
N GLN A 96 27.25 28.68 12.80
CA GLN A 96 27.74 30.00 13.16
C GLN A 96 29.26 30.02 12.91
N LEU A 97 29.67 30.69 11.84
CA LEU A 97 31.05 31.15 11.65
C LEU A 97 31.16 32.57 12.20
N GLU A 98 32.39 33.06 12.41
CA GLU A 98 32.65 34.36 13.07
C GLU A 98 31.79 35.51 12.55
N ASP A 99 31.59 35.60 11.22
CA ASP A 99 30.79 36.66 10.58
C ASP A 99 29.62 36.12 9.72
N LEU A 100 29.33 34.81 9.76
CA LEU A 100 28.34 34.19 8.86
C LEU A 100 27.45 33.19 9.60
N ARG A 101 26.16 33.21 9.26
CA ARG A 101 25.16 32.24 9.70
C ARG A 101 24.73 31.42 8.49
N LEU A 102 25.03 30.13 8.48
CA LEU A 102 24.53 29.21 7.46
C LEU A 102 23.27 28.50 7.95
N GLU A 103 22.20 28.64 7.19
CA GLU A 103 20.95 27.90 7.39
C GLU A 103 20.66 27.06 6.17
N GLY A 104 20.16 25.84 6.38
CA GLY A 104 19.62 25.04 5.30
C GLY A 104 18.39 25.72 4.70
N LEU A 105 18.43 26.04 3.40
CA LEU A 105 17.25 26.50 2.68
C LEU A 105 16.47 25.28 2.21
N ALA A 106 15.20 25.17 2.61
CA ALA A 106 14.30 24.18 2.03
C ALA A 106 14.14 24.47 0.53
N TRP A 107 14.60 23.55 -0.31
CA TRP A 107 14.51 23.67 -1.76
C TRP A 107 13.37 22.76 -2.26
N ASP A 108 12.27 23.36 -2.71
CA ASP A 108 11.05 22.65 -3.16
C ASP A 108 11.21 21.95 -4.53
N GLY A 109 12.37 22.07 -5.18
CA GLY A 109 12.65 21.42 -6.45
C GLY A 109 13.03 19.95 -6.30
N GLN A 110 12.13 19.13 -5.78
CA GLN A 110 12.27 17.67 -5.76
C GLN A 110 11.58 17.10 -7.01
N THR A 111 12.35 16.53 -7.95
CA THR A 111 11.78 15.68 -9.01
C THR A 111 11.78 14.25 -8.49
N ALA A 112 10.59 13.64 -8.38
CA ALA A 112 10.48 12.24 -7.99
C ALA A 112 11.13 11.34 -9.05
N GLN A 113 12.18 10.61 -8.66
CA GLN A 113 12.91 9.68 -9.54
C GLN A 113 12.25 8.29 -9.62
N PHE A 114 11.38 7.99 -8.65
CA PHE A 114 10.61 6.76 -8.52
C PHE A 114 9.16 7.11 -8.20
N ASP A 115 8.23 6.17 -8.41
CA ASP A 115 6.82 6.38 -8.10
C ASP A 115 6.63 6.76 -6.61
N LEU A 116 7.36 6.08 -5.72
CA LEU A 116 7.40 6.35 -4.29
C LEU A 116 8.79 6.02 -3.71
N THR A 117 9.34 6.92 -2.91
CA THR A 117 10.55 6.70 -2.12
C THR A 117 10.21 6.85 -0.64
N LEU A 118 10.66 5.92 0.19
CA LEU A 118 10.66 6.04 1.65
C LEU A 118 12.11 6.25 2.11
N ASP A 119 12.40 7.46 2.57
CA ASP A 119 13.69 7.80 3.18
C ASP A 119 13.59 7.72 4.69
N ILE A 120 14.50 6.97 5.29
CA ILE A 120 14.67 6.85 6.74
C ILE A 120 15.99 7.50 7.13
N GLN A 121 15.93 8.40 8.10
CA GLN A 121 17.08 9.02 8.73
C GLN A 121 17.07 8.68 10.22
N GLU A 122 18.21 8.26 10.76
CA GLU A 122 18.35 7.94 12.17
C GLU A 122 19.46 8.80 12.79
N ASP A 123 19.14 9.44 13.91
CA ASP A 123 20.07 10.18 14.75
C ASP A 123 19.87 9.85 16.24
N GLU A 124 20.60 10.55 17.11
CA GLU A 124 20.49 10.39 18.57
C GLU A 124 19.11 10.75 19.15
N ASN A 125 18.30 11.51 18.41
CA ASN A 125 16.96 11.97 18.81
C ASN A 125 15.86 11.02 18.33
N GLY A 126 16.16 10.13 17.37
CA GLY A 126 15.27 9.06 16.95
C GLY A 126 15.31 8.79 15.45
N ILE A 127 14.18 8.27 14.95
CA ILE A 127 14.01 7.88 13.55
C ILE A 127 13.02 8.84 12.88
N TRP A 128 13.46 9.44 11.78
CA TRP A 128 12.67 10.29 10.90
C TRP A 128 12.41 9.55 9.60
N ALA A 129 11.19 9.71 9.08
CA ALA A 129 10.76 9.08 7.84
C ALA A 129 10.06 10.10 6.95
N SER A 130 10.43 10.15 5.67
CA SER A 130 9.78 10.98 4.67
C SER A 130 9.39 10.16 3.44
N PHE A 131 8.31 10.58 2.78
CA PHE A 131 7.90 10.03 1.50
C PHE A 131 8.07 11.08 0.41
N ASP A 132 8.87 10.75 -0.60
CA ASP A 132 8.91 11.46 -1.87
C ASP A 132 8.10 10.67 -2.90
N TYR A 133 7.27 11.34 -3.70
CA TYR A 133 6.33 10.66 -4.58
C TYR A 133 6.10 11.41 -5.88
N ALA A 134 5.79 10.67 -6.94
CA ALA A 134 5.38 11.25 -8.21
C ALA A 134 3.98 11.85 -8.10
N ALA A 135 3.86 13.18 -8.19
CA ALA A 135 2.58 13.89 -8.09
C ALA A 135 1.58 13.54 -9.21
N ASP A 136 2.08 13.01 -10.34
CA ASP A 136 1.24 12.49 -11.43
C ASP A 136 0.54 11.18 -11.05
N LEU A 137 1.02 10.47 -10.02
CA LEU A 137 0.49 9.18 -9.56
C LEU A 137 -0.21 9.28 -8.19
N PHE A 138 0.28 10.15 -7.32
CA PHE A 138 -0.22 10.28 -5.95
C PHE A 138 -0.56 11.72 -5.61
N ASP A 139 -1.74 11.89 -5.03
CA ASP A 139 -2.16 13.08 -4.32
C ASP A 139 -1.66 13.06 -2.87
N ALA A 140 -1.40 14.23 -2.30
CA ALA A 140 -0.80 14.38 -0.98
C ALA A 140 -1.59 13.64 0.12
N SER A 141 -2.91 13.70 0.07
CA SER A 141 -3.80 13.01 1.02
C SER A 141 -3.64 11.48 0.98
N THR A 142 -3.32 10.91 -0.19
CA THR A 142 -3.05 9.48 -0.34
C THR A 142 -1.74 9.09 0.34
N VAL A 143 -0.69 9.91 0.21
CA VAL A 143 0.61 9.64 0.83
C VAL A 143 0.57 9.89 2.34
N GLU A 144 -0.15 10.91 2.81
CA GLU A 144 -0.41 11.12 4.25
C GLU A 144 -1.09 9.92 4.89
N ARG A 145 -2.07 9.34 4.19
CA ARG A 145 -2.73 8.09 4.61
C ARG A 145 -1.75 6.91 4.64
N LEU A 146 -0.92 6.74 3.61
CA LEU A 146 0.12 5.70 3.58
C LEU A 146 1.12 5.85 4.74
N ALA A 147 1.51 7.08 5.09
CA ALA A 147 2.36 7.35 6.25
C ALA A 147 1.67 6.97 7.58
N GLY A 148 0.36 7.22 7.68
CA GLY A 148 -0.48 6.74 8.77
C GLY A 148 -0.48 5.21 8.89
N HIS A 149 -0.70 4.52 7.77
CA HIS A 149 -0.68 3.05 7.67
C HIS A 149 0.67 2.47 8.07
N TRP A 150 1.76 3.03 7.56
CA TRP A 150 3.12 2.61 7.90
C TRP A 150 3.39 2.71 9.40
N ARG A 151 3.03 3.84 10.02
CA ARG A 151 3.16 4.03 11.47
C ARG A 151 2.30 3.05 12.28
N ASN A 152 1.08 2.75 11.83
CA ASN A 152 0.21 1.78 12.51
C ASN A 152 0.78 0.36 12.44
N LEU A 153 1.30 -0.04 11.29
CA LEU A 153 1.98 -1.33 11.12
C LEU A 153 3.17 -1.43 12.07
N LEU A 154 4.05 -0.41 12.12
CA LEU A 154 5.20 -0.40 13.02
C LEU A 154 4.79 -0.55 14.49
N ARG A 155 3.75 0.16 14.92
CA ARG A 155 3.21 0.02 16.28
C ARG A 155 2.71 -1.39 16.57
N GLY A 156 1.99 -2.00 15.62
CA GLY A 156 1.51 -3.37 15.73
C GLY A 156 2.66 -4.39 15.82
N ILE A 157 3.66 -4.23 14.96
CA ILE A 157 4.87 -5.07 14.91
C ILE A 157 5.62 -5.01 16.26
N VAL A 158 5.87 -3.82 16.78
CA VAL A 158 6.59 -3.64 18.06
C VAL A 158 5.79 -4.19 19.24
N ALA A 159 4.46 -4.06 19.21
CA ALA A 159 3.60 -4.57 20.27
C ALA A 159 3.57 -6.11 20.32
N ASN A 160 3.60 -6.79 19.16
CA ASN A 160 3.67 -8.25 19.09
C ASN A 160 4.39 -8.72 17.82
N PRO A 161 5.72 -8.95 17.89
CA PRO A 161 6.51 -9.38 16.72
C PRO A 161 6.15 -10.76 16.16
N ARG A 162 5.40 -11.58 16.91
CA ARG A 162 4.92 -12.90 16.45
C ARG A 162 3.51 -12.85 15.87
N GLN A 163 2.90 -11.67 15.83
CA GLN A 163 1.58 -11.50 15.22
C GLN A 163 1.64 -11.84 13.74
N ARG A 164 0.56 -12.46 13.24
CA ARG A 164 0.44 -12.80 11.83
C ARG A 164 0.34 -11.53 10.99
N LEU A 165 0.99 -11.52 9.83
CA LEU A 165 1.01 -10.35 8.94
C LEU A 165 -0.41 -9.87 8.57
N GLY A 166 -1.34 -10.79 8.29
CA GLY A 166 -2.73 -10.45 7.93
C GLY A 166 -3.57 -9.93 9.09
N GLU A 167 -3.06 -10.02 10.33
CA GLU A 167 -3.73 -9.52 11.54
C GLU A 167 -3.15 -8.19 12.00
N LEU A 168 -2.02 -7.73 11.43
CA LEU A 168 -1.41 -6.46 11.81
C LEU A 168 -2.32 -5.28 11.47
N PRO A 169 -2.42 -4.27 12.36
CA PRO A 169 -3.26 -3.11 12.12
C PRO A 169 -2.65 -2.21 11.03
N LEU A 170 -3.30 -2.16 9.87
CA LEU A 170 -2.95 -1.25 8.79
C LEU A 170 -3.72 0.07 8.91
N LEU A 171 -5.05 -0.03 8.84
CA LEU A 171 -5.97 1.11 8.87
C LEU A 171 -5.95 1.79 10.24
N ASP A 172 -6.07 3.11 10.23
CA ASP A 172 -6.31 3.84 11.46
C ASP A 172 -7.77 3.66 11.95
N ALA A 173 -8.06 4.14 13.17
CA ALA A 173 -9.39 4.01 13.74
C ALA A 173 -10.49 4.75 12.92
N PRO A 174 -10.27 5.99 12.44
CA PRO A 174 -11.17 6.65 11.50
C PRO A 174 -11.49 5.82 10.24
N GLU A 175 -10.48 5.37 9.50
CA GLU A 175 -10.65 4.61 8.26
C GLU A 175 -11.30 3.26 8.49
N ARG A 176 -10.94 2.59 9.59
CA ARG A 176 -11.58 1.34 9.99
C ARG A 176 -13.08 1.54 10.23
N ARG A 177 -13.48 2.65 10.87
CA ARG A 177 -14.91 2.98 11.06
C ARG A 177 -15.59 3.29 9.74
N GLN A 178 -14.96 4.10 8.89
CA GLN A 178 -15.51 4.42 7.56
C GLN A 178 -15.76 3.14 6.74
N THR A 179 -14.77 2.25 6.69
CA THR A 179 -14.84 0.98 5.95
C THR A 179 -15.91 0.04 6.52
N LEU A 180 -15.93 -0.14 7.84
CA LEU A 180 -16.78 -1.14 8.49
C LEU A 180 -18.21 -0.66 8.74
N SER A 181 -18.46 0.65 8.79
CA SER A 181 -19.75 1.20 9.22
C SER A 181 -20.37 2.14 8.20
N GLU A 182 -19.61 3.03 7.57
CA GLU A 182 -20.17 4.05 6.66
C GLU A 182 -20.39 3.50 5.26
N TRP A 183 -19.45 2.71 4.75
CA TRP A 183 -19.56 2.06 3.44
C TRP A 183 -20.36 0.76 3.47
N ASN A 184 -20.42 0.13 4.65
CA ASN A 184 -21.23 -1.06 4.90
C ASN A 184 -22.25 -0.77 6.00
N PRO A 185 -23.23 0.12 5.77
CA PRO A 185 -24.27 0.38 6.75
C PRO A 185 -24.97 -0.94 7.06
N ALA A 186 -25.12 -1.24 8.36
CA ALA A 186 -25.76 -2.46 8.82
C ALA A 186 -27.03 -2.71 8.00
N GLN A 187 -27.15 -3.93 7.44
CA GLN A 187 -28.33 -4.31 6.68
C GLN A 187 -29.54 -3.97 7.53
N ARG A 188 -30.39 -3.07 7.03
CA ARG A 188 -31.68 -2.81 7.65
C ARG A 188 -32.34 -4.16 7.78
N GLU A 189 -32.70 -4.56 8.99
CA GLU A 189 -33.57 -5.70 9.20
C GLU A 189 -34.88 -5.39 8.49
N TYR A 190 -34.98 -5.79 7.24
CA TYR A 190 -36.24 -5.80 6.54
C TYR A 190 -37.06 -6.88 7.22
N ALA A 191 -38.00 -6.47 8.06
CA ALA A 191 -39.04 -7.32 8.60
C ALA A 191 -40.01 -7.72 7.47
N VAL A 192 -39.48 -8.43 6.48
CA VAL A 192 -40.25 -9.05 5.41
C VAL A 192 -40.85 -10.30 6.04
N GLN A 193 -42.02 -10.14 6.64
CA GLN A 193 -42.83 -11.28 7.06
C GLN A 193 -43.25 -12.06 5.82
N GLY A 194 -43.00 -13.37 5.84
CA GLY A 194 -43.39 -14.32 4.80
C GLY A 194 -42.46 -14.39 3.59
N THR A 195 -42.63 -15.45 2.79
CA THR A 195 -41.87 -15.66 1.55
C THR A 195 -42.37 -14.74 0.43
N LEU A 196 -41.56 -14.57 -0.63
CA LEU A 196 -41.99 -13.84 -1.83
C LEU A 196 -43.29 -14.41 -2.40
N GLN A 197 -43.43 -15.73 -2.37
CA GLN A 197 -44.63 -16.44 -2.81
C GLN A 197 -45.85 -16.06 -1.96
N GLN A 198 -45.74 -16.08 -0.64
CA GLN A 198 -46.83 -15.70 0.26
C GLN A 198 -47.28 -14.25 0.05
N ARG A 199 -46.34 -13.34 -0.22
CA ARG A 199 -46.65 -11.95 -0.55
C ARG A 199 -47.33 -11.80 -1.90
N PHE A 200 -46.90 -12.61 -2.87
CA PHE A 200 -47.53 -12.66 -4.18
C PHE A 200 -48.97 -13.18 -4.07
N GLU A 201 -49.21 -14.23 -3.29
CA GLU A 201 -50.54 -14.78 -3.01
C GLU A 201 -51.44 -13.77 -2.28
N GLU A 202 -50.89 -13.04 -1.30
CA GLU A 202 -51.61 -11.97 -0.60
C GLU A 202 -52.02 -10.86 -1.56
N GLN A 203 -51.10 -10.42 -2.43
CA GLN A 203 -51.38 -9.42 -3.46
C GLN A 203 -52.44 -9.92 -4.46
N ALA A 204 -52.39 -11.20 -4.84
CA ALA A 204 -53.40 -11.83 -5.69
C ALA A 204 -54.77 -11.93 -5.02
N ARG A 205 -54.83 -12.07 -3.69
CA ARG A 205 -56.08 -12.04 -2.93
C ARG A 205 -56.63 -10.62 -2.78
N GLN A 206 -55.77 -9.64 -2.51
CA GLN A 206 -56.17 -8.25 -2.29
C GLN A 206 -56.53 -7.52 -3.58
N ARG A 207 -55.80 -7.77 -4.68
CA ARG A 207 -55.97 -7.08 -5.97
C ARG A 207 -55.98 -8.08 -7.14
N PRO A 208 -56.95 -9.01 -7.19
CA PRO A 208 -56.97 -10.10 -8.15
C PRO A 208 -56.97 -9.63 -9.61
N GLN A 209 -57.62 -8.50 -9.90
CA GLN A 209 -57.77 -7.93 -11.25
C GLN A 209 -56.63 -6.97 -11.63
N ALA A 210 -55.72 -6.64 -10.71
CA ALA A 210 -54.59 -5.78 -11.04
C ALA A 210 -53.62 -6.54 -11.96
N VAL A 211 -53.11 -5.85 -12.98
CA VAL A 211 -52.15 -6.44 -13.92
C VAL A 211 -50.83 -6.75 -13.20
N ALA A 212 -50.39 -8.00 -13.28
CA ALA A 212 -49.15 -8.50 -12.67
C ALA A 212 -48.04 -8.73 -13.70
N LEU A 213 -48.40 -9.14 -14.91
CA LEU A 213 -47.47 -9.42 -16.00
C LEU A 213 -48.02 -8.85 -17.31
N ILE A 214 -47.15 -8.17 -18.04
CA ILE A 214 -47.37 -7.78 -19.43
C ILE A 214 -46.24 -8.40 -20.24
N LEU A 215 -46.60 -9.23 -21.22
CA LEU A 215 -45.67 -9.82 -22.17
C LEU A 215 -46.28 -9.61 -23.57
N ASP A 216 -45.72 -8.67 -24.32
CA ASP A 216 -46.27 -8.19 -25.58
C ASP A 216 -47.74 -7.75 -25.44
N GLU A 217 -48.64 -8.34 -26.23
CA GLU A 217 -50.09 -8.09 -26.18
C GLU A 217 -50.78 -8.85 -25.03
N GLN A 218 -50.09 -9.81 -24.40
CA GLN A 218 -50.66 -10.61 -23.32
C GLN A 218 -50.57 -9.86 -21.99
N ARG A 219 -51.70 -9.80 -21.29
CA ARG A 219 -51.80 -9.25 -19.93
C ARG A 219 -52.37 -10.31 -19.01
N LEU A 220 -51.67 -10.57 -17.91
CA LEU A 220 -52.17 -11.44 -16.85
C LEU A 220 -52.34 -10.62 -15.57
N SER A 221 -53.51 -10.78 -14.97
CA SER A 221 -53.78 -10.26 -13.63
C SER A 221 -53.08 -11.08 -12.54
N TYR A 222 -52.92 -10.53 -11.35
CA TYR A 222 -52.34 -11.26 -10.21
C TYR A 222 -53.11 -12.56 -9.92
N GLY A 223 -54.44 -12.54 -10.03
CA GLY A 223 -55.27 -13.73 -9.82
C GLY A 223 -55.02 -14.82 -10.87
N GLU A 224 -54.99 -14.45 -12.16
CA GLU A 224 -54.74 -15.38 -13.27
C GLU A 224 -53.32 -15.98 -13.21
N LEU A 225 -52.33 -15.16 -12.88
CA LEU A 225 -50.94 -15.61 -12.77
C LEU A 225 -50.77 -16.58 -11.60
N ASN A 226 -51.36 -16.29 -10.43
CA ASN A 226 -51.32 -17.17 -9.26
C ASN A 226 -52.02 -18.51 -9.54
N ALA A 227 -53.19 -18.49 -10.20
CA ALA A 227 -53.93 -19.69 -10.54
C ALA A 227 -53.21 -20.55 -11.60
N ARG A 228 -52.41 -19.96 -12.50
CA ARG A 228 -51.54 -20.72 -13.41
C ARG A 228 -50.35 -21.34 -12.66
N ALA A 229 -49.71 -20.59 -11.78
CA ALA A 229 -48.58 -21.07 -10.99
C ALA A 229 -48.96 -22.29 -10.13
N ASN A 230 -50.12 -22.25 -9.46
CA ASN A 230 -50.60 -23.35 -8.61
C ASN A 230 -51.08 -24.61 -9.35
N ARG A 231 -51.03 -24.61 -10.69
CA ARG A 231 -51.38 -25.77 -11.53
C ARG A 231 -50.18 -26.53 -12.08
N LEU A 232 -48.97 -26.00 -11.91
CA LEU A 232 -47.70 -26.64 -12.26
C LEU A 232 -47.19 -27.46 -11.08
#